data_AF-A0A1R3VFW3-F1
#
_entry.id   AF-A0A1R3VFW3-F1
#
_cell.length_a   1.000
_cell.length_b   1.000
_cell.length_c   1.000
_cell.angle_alpha   90.00
_cell.angle_beta   90.00
_cell.angle_gamma   90.00
#
_symmetry.space_group_name_H-M   'P 1'
#
loop_
_entity.id
_entity.type
_entity.pdbx_description
1 polymer ?
#
loop_
_entity_poly.entity_id
_entity_poly.type
_entity_poly.pdbx_seq_one_letter_code
_entity_poly.pdbx_strand_id
1 'polypeptide(L)'
;MLAALAESDAADTTMRMIDSTIVRAHQHAAGGKGGFTENAIGRSRGGLTTKLHTRTDAQGLAIGFCLTPGQASDMAAYEDLMQQEAPDPSAMLFLVRSRWNN
;
A
#
# COMPACT_ATOMS: atom_id res chain seq x y z
N MET A 1 23.60 -16.81 0.38
CA MET A 1 23.22 -15.63 1.18
C MET A 1 21.71 -15.44 1.21
N LEU A 2 21.04 -15.28 0.05
CA LEU A 2 19.58 -15.15 0.00
C LEU A 2 18.82 -16.37 0.57
N ALA A 3 19.25 -17.58 0.22
CA ALA A 3 18.65 -18.83 0.73
C ALA A 3 18.83 -19.01 2.25
N ALA A 4 19.99 -18.64 2.79
CA ALA A 4 20.26 -18.72 4.22
C ALA A 4 19.44 -17.70 5.04
N LEU A 5 19.11 -16.55 4.45
CA LEU A 5 18.19 -15.59 5.06
C LEU A 5 16.76 -16.12 5.04
N ALA A 6 16.31 -16.68 3.92
CA ALA A 6 14.97 -17.26 3.78
C ALA A 6 14.70 -18.42 4.76
N GLU A 7 15.73 -19.17 5.16
CA GLU A 7 15.64 -20.24 6.16
C GLU A 7 15.80 -19.75 7.60
N SER A 8 16.06 -18.46 7.82
CA SER A 8 16.24 -17.88 9.15
C SER A 8 14.98 -17.16 9.64
N ASP A 9 14.68 -17.26 10.94
CA ASP A 9 13.62 -16.46 11.59
C ASP A 9 13.87 -14.94 11.50
N ALA A 10 15.08 -14.52 11.11
CA ALA A 10 15.38 -13.12 10.83
C ALA A 10 14.74 -12.61 9.54
N ALA A 11 14.47 -13.47 8.54
CA ALA A 11 13.73 -13.04 7.34
C ALA A 11 12.32 -12.58 7.71
N ASP A 12 11.71 -13.19 8.72
CA ASP A 12 10.36 -12.86 9.14
C ASP A 12 10.24 -11.43 9.68
N THR A 13 11.29 -10.96 10.35
CA THR A 13 11.34 -9.61 10.93
C THR A 13 11.94 -8.55 10.01
N THR A 14 12.76 -8.95 9.03
CA THR A 14 13.53 -8.01 8.19
C THR A 14 13.09 -7.95 6.74
N MET A 15 12.44 -9.00 6.20
CA MET A 15 11.99 -9.00 4.81
C MET A 15 10.76 -8.10 4.67
N ARG A 16 10.87 -7.11 3.77
CA ARG A 16 9.81 -6.18 3.42
C ARG A 16 9.63 -6.19 1.91
N MET A 17 8.41 -6.47 1.46
CA MET A 17 8.08 -6.39 0.04
C MET A 17 7.26 -5.13 -0.22
N ILE A 18 7.51 -4.46 -1.33
CA ILE A 18 6.70 -3.33 -1.80
C ILE A 18 6.15 -3.69 -3.17
N ASP A 19 4.86 -3.48 -3.33
CA ASP A 19 4.19 -3.57 -4.62
C ASP A 19 3.09 -2.49 -4.71
N SER A 20 2.66 -2.21 -5.93
CA SER A 20 1.62 -1.23 -6.20
C SER A 20 0.59 -1.75 -7.19
N THR A 21 -0.65 -1.28 -7.03
CA THR A 21 -1.71 -1.55 -7.99
C THR A 21 -2.46 -0.28 -8.36
N ILE A 22 -2.84 -0.17 -9.62
CA ILE A 22 -3.60 0.97 -10.14
C ILE A 22 -5.08 0.64 -10.07
N VAL A 23 -5.83 1.45 -9.32
CA VAL A 23 -7.28 1.36 -9.17
C VAL A 23 -7.93 2.48 -9.97
N ARG A 24 -8.99 2.16 -10.71
CA ARG A 24 -9.80 3.18 -11.40
C ARG A 24 -10.59 3.98 -10.38
N ALA A 25 -10.44 5.30 -10.44
CA ALA A 25 -11.27 6.20 -9.65
C ALA A 25 -12.70 6.22 -10.21
N HIS A 26 -13.67 6.37 -9.32
CA HIS A 26 -15.07 6.53 -9.72
C HIS A 26 -15.21 7.74 -10.65
N GLN A 27 -16.13 7.69 -11.62
CA GLN A 27 -16.29 8.75 -12.63
C GLN A 27 -16.59 10.15 -12.03
N HIS A 28 -17.09 10.20 -10.80
CA HIS A 28 -17.38 11.44 -10.06
C HIS A 28 -16.33 11.80 -9.00
N ALA A 29 -15.19 11.10 -8.93
CA ALA A 29 -14.16 11.33 -7.93
C ALA A 29 -13.46 12.71 -8.03
N ALA A 30 -13.63 13.42 -9.15
CA ALA A 30 -12.97 14.70 -9.43
C ALA A 30 -13.48 15.90 -8.61
N GLY A 31 -14.63 15.78 -7.94
CA GLY A 31 -15.27 16.88 -7.22
C GLY A 31 -14.94 16.97 -5.73
N GLY A 32 -14.08 16.09 -5.21
CA GLY A 32 -13.72 16.06 -3.79
C GLY A 32 -12.97 17.31 -3.33
N LYS A 33 -13.22 17.73 -2.08
CA LYS A 33 -12.41 18.78 -1.42
C LYS A 33 -10.93 18.36 -1.45
N GLY A 34 -10.04 19.30 -1.78
CA GLY A 34 -8.61 19.05 -1.97
C GLY A 34 -8.18 18.72 -3.40
N GLY A 35 -9.14 18.50 -4.31
CA GLY A 35 -8.86 18.30 -5.73
C GLY A 35 -8.02 17.05 -6.02
N PHE A 36 -7.42 16.98 -7.21
CA PHE A 36 -6.73 15.77 -7.65
C PHE A 36 -5.50 15.40 -6.82
N THR A 37 -4.70 16.39 -6.43
CA THR A 37 -3.44 16.14 -5.71
C THR A 37 -3.69 15.58 -4.32
N GLU A 38 -4.52 16.23 -3.50
CA GLU A 38 -4.77 15.77 -2.12
C GLU A 38 -5.55 14.44 -2.08
N ASN A 39 -6.34 14.14 -3.11
CA ASN A 39 -7.09 12.89 -3.20
C ASN A 39 -6.35 11.77 -3.96
N ALA A 40 -5.07 11.96 -4.29
CA ALA A 40 -4.27 10.98 -5.04
C ALA A 40 -4.92 10.52 -6.36
N ILE A 41 -5.60 11.43 -7.05
CA ILE A 41 -6.24 11.19 -8.35
C ILE A 41 -5.27 11.59 -9.46
N GLY A 42 -5.03 10.65 -10.36
CA GLY A 42 -4.19 10.79 -11.54
C GLY A 42 -4.98 10.58 -12.83
N ARG A 43 -4.32 10.86 -13.97
CA ARG A 43 -4.84 10.62 -15.30
C ARG A 43 -4.01 9.53 -15.97
N SER A 44 -4.70 8.49 -16.44
CA SER A 44 -4.12 7.44 -17.28
C SER A 44 -4.90 7.33 -18.60
N ARG A 45 -4.44 6.47 -19.51
CA ARG A 45 -5.19 6.14 -20.74
C ARG A 45 -6.59 5.60 -20.46
N GLY A 46 -6.82 5.00 -19.30
CA GLY A 46 -8.10 4.44 -18.87
C GLY A 46 -9.00 5.39 -18.10
N GLY A 47 -8.69 6.70 -18.06
CA GLY A 47 -9.42 7.70 -17.27
C GLY A 47 -8.74 8.02 -15.94
N LEU A 48 -9.55 8.47 -14.97
CA LEU A 48 -9.07 8.85 -13.64
C LEU A 48 -8.66 7.61 -12.84
N THR A 49 -7.49 7.64 -12.21
CA THR A 49 -6.92 6.49 -11.50
C THR A 49 -6.13 6.92 -10.27
N THR A 50 -6.08 6.05 -9.26
CA THR A 50 -5.20 6.15 -8.09
C THR A 50 -4.29 4.93 -8.08
N LYS A 51 -3.09 5.06 -7.53
CA LYS A 51 -2.19 3.94 -7.30
C LYS A 51 -2.08 3.70 -5.79
N LEU A 52 -2.45 2.49 -5.37
CA LEU A 52 -2.30 1.99 -4.02
C LEU A 52 -0.96 1.28 -3.92
N HIS A 53 -0.05 1.82 -3.14
CA HIS A 53 1.22 1.18 -2.81
C HIS A 53 1.09 0.51 -1.46
N THR A 54 1.71 -0.66 -1.33
CA THR A 54 1.61 -1.49 -0.15
C THR A 54 2.99 -1.94 0.27
N ARG A 55 3.29 -1.86 1.57
CA ARG A 55 4.43 -2.55 2.18
C ARG A 55 3.90 -3.76 2.93
N THR A 56 4.52 -4.92 2.74
CA THR A 56 4.16 -6.16 3.43
C THR A 56 5.34 -6.74 4.21
N ASP A 57 5.04 -7.60 5.18
CA ASP A 57 6.03 -8.47 5.84
C ASP A 57 6.36 -9.71 4.99
N ALA A 58 7.16 -10.63 5.55
CA ALA A 58 7.58 -11.86 4.90
C ALA A 58 6.40 -12.78 4.53
N GLN A 59 5.29 -12.71 5.27
CA GLN A 59 4.06 -13.48 5.03
C GLN A 59 3.14 -12.82 4.00
N GLY A 60 3.48 -11.63 3.51
CA GLY A 60 2.64 -10.87 2.60
C GLY A 60 1.49 -10.14 3.28
N LEU A 61 1.51 -10.01 4.61
CA LEU A 61 0.53 -9.19 5.33
C LEU A 61 0.88 -7.71 5.17
N ALA A 62 -0.11 -6.90 4.83
CA ALA A 62 0.07 -5.47 4.65
C ALA A 62 0.29 -4.76 5.99
N ILE A 63 1.36 -3.98 6.05
CA ILE A 63 1.83 -3.24 7.24
C ILE A 63 2.05 -1.75 6.93
N GLY A 64 1.63 -1.29 5.75
CA GLY A 64 1.79 0.08 5.32
C GLY A 64 1.11 0.32 3.98
N PHE A 65 0.54 1.51 3.82
CA PHE A 65 -0.18 1.91 2.62
C PHE A 65 0.15 3.36 2.28
N CYS A 66 0.33 3.64 1.00
CA CYS A 66 0.45 5.00 0.48
C CYS A 66 -0.37 5.14 -0.80
N LEU A 67 -1.06 6.27 -0.96
CA LEU A 67 -1.81 6.59 -2.17
C LEU A 67 -1.08 7.64 -2.97
N THR A 68 -0.98 7.42 -4.27
CA THR A 68 -0.45 8.40 -5.21
C THR A 68 -1.34 8.50 -6.45
N PRO A 69 -1.25 9.58 -7.25
CA PRO A 69 -1.89 9.63 -8.55
C PRO A 69 -1.53 8.41 -9.42
N GLY A 70 -2.50 7.85 -10.15
CA GLY A 70 -2.33 6.55 -10.81
C GLY A 70 -1.15 6.41 -11.79
N GLN A 71 -0.68 7.51 -12.38
CA GLN A 71 0.50 7.52 -13.26
C GLN A 71 1.86 7.63 -12.53
N ALA A 72 1.87 7.79 -11.20
CA ALA A 72 3.09 7.92 -10.42
C ALA A 72 3.94 6.66 -10.48
N SER A 73 5.27 6.81 -10.37
CA SER A 73 6.21 5.69 -10.26
C SER A 73 6.10 5.02 -8.88
N ASP A 74 6.41 3.74 -8.80
CA ASP A 74 6.41 2.97 -7.55
C ASP A 74 7.46 3.49 -6.57
N MET A 75 8.57 4.00 -7.11
CA MET A 75 9.61 4.65 -6.32
C MET A 75 9.10 5.88 -5.56
N ALA A 76 8.03 6.54 -6.04
CA ALA A 76 7.51 7.75 -5.41
C ALA A 76 6.91 7.50 -4.01
N ALA A 77 6.51 6.26 -3.71
CA ALA A 77 5.93 5.90 -2.42
C ALA A 77 6.93 5.17 -1.49
N TYR A 78 8.15 4.89 -1.95
CA TYR A 78 9.11 4.08 -1.21
C TYR A 78 9.46 4.69 0.15
N GLU A 79 9.83 5.98 0.15
CA GLU A 79 10.24 6.69 1.36
C GLU A 79 9.10 6.75 2.37
N ASP A 80 7.92 7.18 1.93
CA ASP A 80 6.71 7.25 2.76
C ASP A 80 6.37 5.90 3.39
N LEU A 81 6.42 4.81 2.61
CA LEU A 81 6.15 3.47 3.10
C LEU A 81 7.20 2.99 4.09
N MET A 82 8.47 3.35 3.91
CA MET A 82 9.55 2.91 4.81
C MET A 82 9.55 3.67 6.14
N GLN A 83 9.13 4.94 6.12
CA GLN A 83 9.02 5.79 7.32
C GLN A 83 7.77 5.49 8.17
N GLN A 84 6.76 4.81 7.63
CA GLN A 84 5.60 4.37 8.40
C GLN A 84 6.00 3.40 9.51
N GLU A 85 5.53 3.63 10.73
CA GLU A 85 5.57 2.65 11.80
C GLU A 85 4.74 1.42 11.38
N ALA A 86 5.36 0.24 11.40
CA ALA A 86 4.65 -0.99 11.05
C ALA A 86 3.71 -1.37 12.20
N PRO A 87 2.38 -1.39 11.99
CA PRO A 87 1.46 -1.91 12.99
C PRO A 87 1.68 -3.43 13.14
N ASP A 88 1.32 -3.99 14.29
CA ASP A 88 1.26 -5.45 14.46
C ASP A 88 0.31 -6.05 13.40
N PRO A 89 0.81 -6.88 12.46
CA PRO A 89 -0.01 -7.48 11.41
C PRO A 89 -1.19 -8.29 11.96
N SER A 90 -1.02 -8.92 13.13
CA SER A 90 -2.07 -9.68 13.80
C SER A 90 -3.20 -8.76 14.29
N ALA A 91 -2.85 -7.59 14.82
CA ALA A 91 -3.81 -6.58 15.24
C ALA A 91 -4.61 -6.03 14.06
N MET A 92 -3.96 -5.75 12.92
CA MET A 92 -4.63 -5.31 11.69
C MET A 92 -5.65 -6.34 11.19
N LEU A 93 -5.26 -7.62 11.13
CA LEU A 93 -6.15 -8.70 10.71
C LEU A 93 -7.33 -8.90 11.69
N PHE A 94 -7.06 -8.83 13.00
CA PHE A 94 -8.10 -8.89 14.02
C PHE A 94 -9.12 -7.74 13.88
N LEU A 95 -8.65 -6.52 13.59
CA LEU A 95 -9.50 -5.35 13.41
C LEU A 95 -10.39 -5.48 12.16
N VAL A 96 -9.84 -5.95 11.04
CA VAL A 96 -10.61 -6.19 9.82
C VAL A 96 -11.68 -7.26 10.05
N ARG A 97 -11.32 -8.37 10.70
CA ARG A 97 -12.25 -9.48 10.98
C ARG A 97 -13.34 -9.10 11.98
N SER A 98 -12.99 -8.39 13.05
CA SER A 98 -13.96 -7.96 14.07
C SER A 98 -14.94 -6.92 13.55
N ARG A 99 -14.51 -6.04 12.63
CA ARG A 99 -15.37 -5.01 12.03
C ARG A 99 -16.30 -5.56 10.93
N TRP A 100 -15.95 -6.69 10.30
CA TRP A 100 -16.76 -7.35 9.28
C TRP A 100 -17.81 -8.34 9.82
N ASN A 101 -17.61 -8.86 11.03
CA ASN A 101 -18.54 -9.81 11.67
C ASN A 101 -19.66 -9.11 12.48
N ASN A 102 -20.10 -7.93 12.04
CA ASN A 102 -21.17 -7.16 12.67
C ASN A 102 -22.34 -7.00 11.71
#